data_AF-A0A7W6SZ35-F1
#
_entry.id   AF-A0A7W6SZ35-F1
#
_cell.length_a   1.000
_cell.length_b   1.000
_cell.length_c   1.000
_cell.angle_alpha   90.00
_cell.angle_beta   90.00
_cell.angle_gamma   90.00
#
_symmetry.space_group_name_H-M   'P 1'
#
loop_
_entity.id
_entity.type
_entity.pdbx_description
1 polymer ?
#
loop_
_entity_poly.entity_id
_entity_poly.type
_entity_poly.pdbx_seq_one_letter_code
_entity_poly.pdbx_strand_id
1 'polypeptide(L)'
;MALLEQPHATMHDVLRTLSDRQFRADVARHLKNETVRTFFIEEFARSSFGYRADSTAPIQNKVGAFLSDPILNRLLTVPQHDLHVRQIMDERKVLLVNLAKAQIGEDSTSLLGGLLVTTLGLAAFSRADLPEYERRSFFVYVDEFQNFTTLAMANMLSELRKYRVGFTVAHQYLYQLEPDVRHAVLGNAGTIISFRVGSEDPPYLAREFQ
;
A
#
# COMPACT_ATOMS: atom_id res chain seq x y z
N MET A 1 12.06 8.82 -6.47
CA MET A 1 12.01 10.22 -6.93
C MET A 1 12.23 10.37 -8.43
N ALA A 2 13.07 9.55 -9.10
CA ALA A 2 13.38 9.77 -10.52
C ALA A 2 12.19 9.91 -11.47
N LEU A 3 11.21 9.01 -11.40
CA LEU A 3 10.00 9.09 -12.23
C LEU A 3 8.99 10.14 -11.74
N LEU A 4 9.06 10.56 -10.46
CA LEU A 4 8.21 11.64 -9.95
C LEU A 4 8.60 13.01 -10.52
N GLU A 5 9.85 13.15 -11.00
CA GLU A 5 10.34 14.34 -11.69
C GLU A 5 9.95 14.36 -13.18
N GLN A 6 9.31 13.31 -13.68
CA GLN A 6 8.89 13.18 -15.08
C GLN A 6 7.38 13.46 -15.20
N PRO A 7 6.95 14.55 -15.87
CA PRO A 7 5.55 15.00 -15.88
C PRO A 7 4.54 13.98 -16.44
N HIS A 8 5.00 13.05 -17.28
CA HIS A 8 4.17 12.08 -17.99
C HIS A 8 4.55 10.63 -17.65
N ALA A 9 5.30 10.40 -16.58
CA ALA A 9 5.64 9.05 -16.18
C ALA A 9 4.41 8.30 -15.67
N THR A 10 4.33 7.04 -16.06
CA THR A 10 3.32 6.08 -15.65
C THR A 10 3.97 4.89 -14.94
N MET A 11 3.16 3.98 -14.40
CA MET A 11 3.69 2.77 -13.78
C MET A 11 4.46 1.86 -14.76
N HIS A 12 4.19 1.95 -16.08
CA HIS A 12 5.00 1.27 -17.10
C HIS A 12 6.45 1.73 -17.10
N ASP A 13 6.69 3.01 -16.81
CA ASP A 13 8.03 3.59 -16.88
C ASP A 13 8.94 3.10 -15.74
N VAL A 14 8.38 2.53 -14.67
CA VAL A 14 9.14 1.82 -13.64
C VAL A 14 9.87 0.64 -14.26
N LEU A 15 9.15 -0.22 -15.00
CA LEU A 15 9.77 -1.37 -15.66
C LEU A 15 10.74 -0.94 -16.76
N ARG A 16 10.38 0.07 -17.55
CA ARG A 16 11.25 0.61 -18.61
C ARG A 16 12.55 1.18 -18.04
N THR A 17 12.52 1.84 -16.89
CA THR A 17 13.75 2.34 -16.25
C THR A 17 14.71 1.21 -15.90
N LEU A 18 14.19 0.03 -15.54
CA LEU A 18 15.00 -1.13 -15.18
C LEU A 18 15.52 -1.90 -16.40
N SER A 19 14.73 -2.02 -17.47
CA SER A 19 15.05 -2.84 -18.65
C SER A 19 15.68 -2.04 -19.80
N ASP A 20 15.22 -0.82 -20.06
CA ASP A 20 15.64 0.00 -21.19
C ASP A 20 16.76 0.97 -20.79
N ARG A 21 17.95 0.73 -21.36
CA ARG A 21 19.15 1.54 -21.11
C ARG A 21 19.03 2.96 -21.63
N GLN A 22 18.42 3.15 -22.80
CA GLN A 22 18.31 4.46 -23.43
C GLN A 22 17.32 5.32 -22.65
N PHE A 23 16.14 4.77 -22.36
CA PHE A 23 15.13 5.44 -21.55
C PHE A 23 15.68 5.83 -20.16
N ARG A 24 16.38 4.92 -19.48
CA ARG A 24 17.01 5.22 -18.18
C ARG A 24 18.04 6.36 -18.28
N ALA A 25 18.86 6.38 -19.34
CA ALA A 25 19.83 7.45 -19.55
C ALA A 25 19.15 8.80 -19.81
N ASP A 26 18.04 8.80 -20.57
CA ASP A 26 17.23 10.00 -20.80
C ASP A 26 16.60 10.52 -19.51
N VAL A 27 16.02 9.64 -18.69
CA VAL A 27 15.49 9.99 -17.36
C VAL A 27 16.60 10.60 -16.50
N ALA A 28 17.76 9.94 -16.41
CA ALA A 28 18.89 10.38 -15.59
C ALA A 28 19.43 11.77 -15.97
N ARG A 29 19.33 12.19 -17.23
CA ARG A 29 19.74 13.54 -17.67
C ARG A 29 18.87 14.65 -17.10
N HIS A 30 17.61 14.36 -16.81
CA HIS A 30 16.64 15.34 -16.33
C HIS A 30 16.46 15.31 -14.80
N LEU A 31 17.20 14.45 -14.10
CA LEU A 31 17.13 14.34 -12.65
C LEU A 31 17.85 15.51 -11.97
N LYS A 32 17.15 16.14 -11.04
CA LYS A 32 17.72 17.18 -10.15
C LYS A 32 18.47 16.55 -8.97
N ASN A 33 18.08 15.35 -8.56
CA ASN A 33 18.73 14.64 -7.46
C ASN A 33 20.01 13.94 -7.93
N GLU A 34 21.17 14.54 -7.61
CA GLU A 34 22.49 14.02 -8.02
C GLU A 34 22.77 12.61 -7.50
N THR A 35 22.34 12.26 -6.29
CA THR A 35 22.55 10.90 -5.75
C THR A 35 21.82 9.85 -6.59
N VAL A 36 20.55 10.09 -6.92
CA VAL A 36 19.75 9.18 -7.75
C VAL A 36 20.28 9.14 -9.18
N ARG A 37 20.76 10.26 -9.69
CA ARG A 37 21.40 10.36 -11.00
C ARG A 37 22.69 9.52 -11.07
N THR A 38 23.58 9.66 -10.09
CA THR A 38 24.82 8.88 -9.98
C THR A 38 24.53 7.39 -9.90
N PHE A 39 23.54 6.99 -9.10
CA PHE A 39 23.11 5.58 -9.04
C PHE A 39 22.76 5.03 -10.44
N PHE A 40 21.95 5.73 -11.22
CA PHE A 40 21.55 5.23 -12.55
C PHE A 40 22.66 5.27 -13.60
N ILE A 41 23.51 6.31 -13.58
CA ILE A 41 24.56 6.52 -14.58
C ILE A 41 25.80 5.65 -14.28
N GLU A 42 26.14 5.48 -13.00
CA GLU A 42 27.37 4.82 -12.60
C GLU A 42 27.09 3.43 -12.02
N GLU A 43 26.39 3.34 -10.90
CA GLU A 43 26.26 2.09 -10.12
C GLU A 43 25.43 1.04 -10.88
N PHE A 44 24.22 1.40 -11.29
CA PHE A 44 23.32 0.51 -12.01
C PHE A 44 23.89 0.16 -13.39
N ALA A 45 24.55 1.10 -14.07
CA ALA A 45 25.14 0.83 -15.37
C ALA A 45 26.33 -0.14 -15.29
N ARG A 46 27.16 -0.03 -14.23
CA ARG A 46 28.37 -0.85 -14.01
C ARG A 46 28.08 -2.20 -13.34
N SER A 47 26.92 -2.33 -12.68
CA SER A 47 26.50 -3.58 -12.03
C SER A 47 26.47 -4.76 -13.01
N SER A 48 26.90 -5.94 -12.55
CA SER A 48 26.87 -7.16 -13.35
C SER A 48 25.43 -7.52 -13.75
N PHE A 49 25.27 -8.24 -14.86
CA PHE A 49 23.94 -8.65 -15.31
C PHE A 49 23.20 -9.47 -14.25
N GLY A 50 23.87 -10.45 -13.62
CA GLY A 50 23.28 -11.28 -12.57
C GLY A 50 22.81 -10.47 -11.37
N TYR A 51 23.66 -9.59 -10.84
CA TYR A 51 23.29 -8.73 -9.71
C TYR A 51 22.08 -7.83 -10.02
N ARG A 52 22.03 -7.27 -11.23
CA ARG A 52 20.87 -6.46 -11.66
C ARG A 52 19.61 -7.31 -11.79
N ALA A 53 19.70 -8.49 -12.39
CA ALA A 53 18.56 -9.38 -12.55
C ALA A 53 17.98 -9.74 -11.17
N ASP A 54 18.83 -10.15 -10.23
CA ASP A 54 18.41 -10.53 -8.88
C ASP A 54 17.82 -9.34 -8.10
N SER A 55 18.43 -8.15 -8.23
CA SER A 55 17.97 -6.95 -7.52
C SER A 55 16.68 -6.36 -8.09
N THR A 56 16.42 -6.53 -9.39
CA THR A 56 15.25 -5.95 -10.07
C THR A 56 14.07 -6.91 -10.19
N ALA A 57 14.30 -8.22 -10.14
CA ALA A 57 13.27 -9.24 -10.27
C ALA A 57 12.09 -9.05 -9.29
N PRO A 58 12.30 -8.76 -7.98
CA PRO A 58 11.17 -8.54 -7.06
C PRO A 58 10.29 -7.35 -7.47
N ILE A 59 10.90 -6.26 -7.94
CA ILE A 59 10.19 -5.06 -8.41
C ILE A 59 9.43 -5.40 -9.69
N GLN A 60 10.09 -6.07 -10.64
CA GLN A 60 9.49 -6.49 -11.91
C GLN A 60 8.30 -7.42 -11.69
N ASN A 61 8.41 -8.37 -10.76
CA ASN A 61 7.33 -9.29 -10.44
C ASN A 61 6.11 -8.56 -9.86
N LYS A 62 6.32 -7.63 -8.91
CA LYS A 62 5.22 -6.89 -8.29
C LYS A 62 4.58 -5.87 -9.23
N VAL A 63 5.38 -5.04 -9.88
CA VAL A 63 4.88 -4.04 -10.84
C VAL A 63 4.29 -4.73 -12.08
N GLY A 64 4.93 -5.80 -12.55
CA GLY A 64 4.42 -6.62 -13.65
C GLY A 64 3.04 -7.21 -13.36
N ALA A 65 2.78 -7.67 -12.13
CA ALA A 65 1.47 -8.16 -11.74
C ALA A 65 0.38 -7.06 -11.83
N PHE A 66 0.67 -5.84 -11.38
CA PHE A 66 -0.25 -4.70 -11.54
C PHE A 66 -0.55 -4.36 -12.99
N LEU A 67 0.45 -4.47 -13.87
CA LEU A 67 0.32 -4.09 -15.29
C LEU A 67 -0.25 -5.21 -16.16
N SER A 68 -0.22 -6.46 -15.69
CA SER A 68 -0.74 -7.63 -16.42
C SER A 68 -2.27 -7.70 -16.36
N ASP A 69 -2.88 -7.24 -15.28
CA ASP A 69 -4.33 -7.15 -15.16
C ASP A 69 -4.84 -5.89 -15.91
N PRO A 70 -5.76 -6.02 -16.89
CA PRO A 70 -6.23 -4.87 -17.68
C PRO A 70 -6.93 -3.79 -16.85
N ILE A 71 -7.61 -4.16 -15.77
CA ILE A 71 -8.33 -3.23 -14.90
C ILE A 71 -7.31 -2.44 -14.07
N LEU A 72 -6.37 -3.14 -13.43
CA LEU A 72 -5.32 -2.51 -12.62
C LEU A 72 -4.40 -1.64 -13.48
N ASN A 73 -3.98 -2.13 -14.65
CA ASN A 73 -3.15 -1.37 -15.58
C ASN A 73 -3.83 -0.06 -15.96
N ARG A 74 -5.11 -0.10 -16.35
CA ARG A 74 -5.87 1.11 -16.68
C ARG A 74 -5.98 2.07 -15.50
N LEU A 75 -6.27 1.55 -14.30
CA LEU A 75 -6.40 2.33 -13.07
C LEU A 75 -5.10 3.06 -12.71
N LEU A 76 -3.94 2.42 -12.92
CA LEU A 76 -2.63 2.92 -12.47
C LEU A 76 -1.87 3.73 -13.52
N THR A 77 -2.27 3.67 -14.79
CA THR A 77 -1.50 4.29 -15.88
C THR A 77 -2.29 5.35 -16.64
N VAL A 78 -3.60 5.17 -16.80
CA VAL A 78 -4.46 6.11 -17.53
C VAL A 78 -5.83 6.22 -16.83
N PRO A 79 -5.86 6.69 -15.56
CA PRO A 79 -7.12 6.86 -14.85
C PRO A 79 -7.98 7.92 -15.54
N GLN A 80 -9.30 7.69 -15.62
CA GLN A 80 -10.24 8.73 -16.10
C GLN A 80 -10.36 9.86 -15.08
N HIS A 81 -10.25 9.54 -13.79
CA HIS A 81 -10.29 10.47 -12.69
C HIS A 81 -9.28 10.04 -11.63
N ASP A 82 -8.51 11.00 -11.13
CA ASP A 82 -7.53 10.75 -10.08
C ASP A 82 -8.19 10.60 -8.72
N LEU A 83 -7.83 9.54 -7.99
CA LEU A 83 -8.30 9.30 -6.64
C LEU A 83 -7.49 10.09 -5.60
N HIS A 84 -8.03 11.21 -5.17
CA HIS A 84 -7.39 12.06 -4.15
C HIS A 84 -7.84 11.69 -2.74
N VAL A 85 -7.21 10.67 -2.15
CA VAL A 85 -7.58 10.13 -0.83
C VAL A 85 -7.51 11.19 0.28
N ARG A 86 -6.48 12.05 0.27
CA ARG A 86 -6.34 13.15 1.24
C ARG A 86 -7.54 14.11 1.18
N GLN A 87 -7.94 14.51 -0.03
CA GLN A 87 -9.10 15.38 -0.24
C GLN A 87 -10.38 14.72 0.26
N ILE A 88 -10.58 13.43 -0.05
CA ILE A 88 -11.73 12.66 0.43
C ILE A 88 -11.84 12.70 1.96
N MET A 89 -10.72 12.52 2.67
CA MET A 89 -10.68 12.58 4.14
C MET A 89 -11.07 13.95 4.69
N ASP A 90 -10.51 15.02 4.13
CA ASP A 90 -10.70 16.37 4.66
C ASP A 90 -12.08 16.94 4.31
N GLU A 91 -12.62 16.60 3.13
CA GLU A 91 -13.95 17.01 2.68
C GLU A 91 -15.08 16.09 3.20
N ARG A 92 -14.75 15.09 4.02
CA ARG A 92 -15.72 14.13 4.61
C ARG A 92 -16.53 13.37 3.55
N LYS A 93 -15.89 13.04 2.43
CA LYS A 93 -16.50 12.20 1.40
C LYS A 93 -16.50 10.74 1.83
N VAL A 94 -17.39 9.96 1.22
CA VAL A 94 -17.42 8.50 1.39
C VAL A 94 -16.72 7.87 0.19
N LEU A 95 -15.73 7.03 0.47
CA LEU A 95 -15.06 6.20 -0.54
C LEU A 95 -15.53 4.76 -0.37
N LEU A 96 -16.21 4.23 -1.39
CA LEU A 96 -16.59 2.83 -1.46
C LEU A 96 -15.68 2.12 -2.44
N VAL A 97 -15.03 1.06 -1.99
CA VAL A 97 -14.13 0.24 -2.82
C VAL A 97 -14.70 -1.17 -2.90
N ASN A 98 -15.04 -1.59 -4.11
CA ASN A 98 -15.46 -2.97 -4.36
C ASN A 98 -14.26 -3.78 -4.84
N LEU A 99 -13.78 -4.69 -4.00
CA LEU A 99 -12.69 -5.62 -4.30
C LEU A 99 -13.19 -7.06 -4.48
N ALA A 100 -14.30 -7.24 -5.21
CA ALA A 100 -14.88 -8.55 -5.44
C ALA A 100 -13.88 -9.51 -6.12
N LYS A 101 -13.30 -10.43 -5.32
CA LYS A 101 -12.31 -11.42 -5.77
C LYS A 101 -12.75 -12.18 -7.02
N ALA A 102 -14.03 -12.51 -7.15
CA ALA A 102 -14.57 -13.24 -8.30
C ALA A 102 -14.49 -12.47 -9.63
N GLN A 103 -14.46 -11.13 -9.59
CA GLN A 103 -14.42 -10.28 -10.78
C GLN A 103 -12.99 -9.81 -11.11
N ILE A 104 -12.20 -9.53 -10.07
CA ILE A 104 -10.87 -8.91 -10.19
C ILE A 104 -9.75 -9.97 -10.13
N GLY A 105 -10.03 -11.15 -9.58
CA GLY A 105 -9.01 -12.15 -9.28
C GLY A 105 -8.36 -11.93 -7.92
N GLU A 106 -7.83 -13.00 -7.33
CA GLU A 106 -7.30 -12.98 -5.96
C GLU A 106 -6.03 -12.13 -5.83
N ASP A 107 -5.04 -12.36 -6.70
CA ASP A 107 -3.77 -11.62 -6.66
C ASP A 107 -3.98 -10.12 -6.90
N SER A 108 -4.76 -9.77 -7.92
CA SER A 108 -5.13 -8.39 -8.24
C SER A 108 -5.87 -7.72 -7.09
N THR A 109 -6.77 -8.45 -6.42
CA THR A 109 -7.50 -7.96 -5.23
C THR A 109 -6.54 -7.64 -4.09
N SER A 110 -5.66 -8.59 -3.74
CA SER A 110 -4.69 -8.39 -2.64
C SER A 110 -3.76 -7.22 -2.93
N LEU A 111 -3.25 -7.12 -4.15
CA LEU A 111 -2.37 -6.04 -4.59
C LEU A 111 -3.06 -4.66 -4.54
N LEU A 112 -4.27 -4.55 -5.11
CA LEU A 112 -5.02 -3.29 -5.10
C LEU A 112 -5.45 -2.88 -3.70
N GLY A 113 -5.92 -3.83 -2.89
CA GLY A 113 -6.31 -3.57 -1.51
C GLY A 113 -5.13 -3.12 -0.65
N GLY A 114 -3.99 -3.80 -0.76
CA GLY A 114 -2.75 -3.39 -0.06
C GLY A 114 -2.27 -2.01 -0.49
N LEU A 115 -2.34 -1.70 -1.79
CA LEU A 115 -2.03 -0.36 -2.31
C LEU A 115 -2.97 0.69 -1.70
N LEU A 116 -4.28 0.46 -1.72
CA LEU A 116 -5.28 1.40 -1.20
C LEU A 116 -5.11 1.66 0.30
N VAL A 117 -4.91 0.62 1.11
CA VAL A 117 -4.70 0.80 2.55
C VAL A 117 -3.39 1.55 2.82
N THR A 118 -2.33 1.27 2.06
CA THR A 118 -1.07 2.03 2.15
C THR A 118 -1.29 3.50 1.76
N THR A 119 -2.01 3.77 0.67
CA THR A 119 -2.34 5.14 0.23
C THR A 119 -3.19 5.87 1.28
N LEU A 120 -4.16 5.20 1.90
CA LEU A 120 -4.95 5.74 3.01
C LEU A 120 -4.06 6.12 4.20
N GLY A 121 -3.13 5.25 4.60
CA GLY A 121 -2.21 5.54 5.69
C GLY A 121 -1.27 6.71 5.39
N LEU A 122 -0.69 6.75 4.19
CA LEU A 122 0.14 7.89 3.75
C LEU A 122 -0.65 9.20 3.65
N ALA A 123 -1.89 9.14 3.16
CA ALA A 123 -2.78 10.29 3.12
C ALA A 123 -3.09 10.80 4.53
N ALA A 124 -3.32 9.90 5.48
CA ALA A 124 -3.52 10.24 6.88
C ALA A 124 -2.27 10.89 7.50
N PHE A 125 -1.07 10.33 7.29
CA PHE A 125 0.18 10.93 7.74
C PHE A 125 0.45 12.31 7.12
N SER A 126 0.05 12.52 5.87
CA SER A 126 0.20 13.82 5.23
C SER A 126 -0.56 14.93 5.96
N ARG A 127 -1.57 14.60 6.78
CA ARG A 127 -2.37 15.55 7.60
C ARG A 127 -1.59 16.12 8.80
N ALA A 128 -0.31 15.78 8.92
CA ALA A 128 0.61 16.38 9.88
C ALA A 128 0.71 17.91 9.71
N ASP A 129 0.46 18.40 8.49
CA ASP A 129 0.42 19.83 8.14
C ASP A 129 -0.76 20.60 8.78
N LEU A 130 -1.81 19.91 9.20
CA LEU A 130 -2.96 20.49 9.87
C LEU A 130 -2.86 20.36 11.40
N PRO A 131 -3.24 21.39 12.17
CA PRO A 131 -3.44 21.26 13.61
C PRO A 131 -4.45 20.17 13.96
N GLU A 132 -4.25 19.47 15.07
CA GLU A 132 -5.08 18.32 15.45
C GLU A 132 -6.59 18.65 15.54
N TYR A 133 -6.94 19.85 16.00
CA TYR A 133 -8.33 20.28 16.14
C TYR A 133 -9.04 20.48 14.80
N GLU A 134 -8.31 20.77 13.72
CA GLU A 134 -8.85 20.93 12.37
C GLU A 134 -9.01 19.58 11.65
N ARG A 135 -8.24 18.57 12.05
CA ARG A 135 -8.32 17.22 11.49
C ARG A 135 -9.74 16.69 11.68
N ARG A 136 -10.40 16.37 10.56
CA ARG A 136 -11.71 15.70 10.56
C ARG A 136 -11.52 14.20 10.79
N SER A 137 -12.35 13.60 11.64
CA SER A 137 -12.32 12.16 11.83
C SER A 137 -12.69 11.44 10.54
N PHE A 138 -11.92 10.41 10.21
CA PHE A 138 -12.17 9.53 9.07
C PHE A 138 -12.11 8.08 9.52
N PHE A 139 -13.06 7.26 9.10
CA PHE A 139 -13.16 5.86 9.53
C PHE A 139 -13.02 4.94 8.33
N VAL A 140 -12.11 3.98 8.46
CA VAL A 140 -11.81 2.99 7.43
C VAL A 140 -12.30 1.63 7.92
N TYR A 141 -13.15 1.01 7.11
CA TYR A 141 -13.68 -0.33 7.35
C TYR A 141 -13.05 -1.27 6.33
N VAL A 142 -12.36 -2.30 6.83
CA VAL A 142 -11.68 -3.29 5.97
C VAL A 142 -12.21 -4.67 6.33
N ASP A 143 -12.99 -5.22 5.41
CA ASP A 143 -13.41 -6.63 5.48
C ASP A 143 -12.29 -7.55 4.98
N GLU A 144 -12.28 -8.78 5.49
CA GLU A 144 -11.27 -9.80 5.17
C GLU A 144 -9.82 -9.27 5.23
N PHE A 145 -9.52 -8.55 6.32
CA PHE A 145 -8.31 -7.77 6.55
C PHE A 145 -7.00 -8.55 6.32
N GLN A 146 -7.01 -9.86 6.58
CA GLN A 146 -5.86 -10.74 6.35
C GLN A 146 -5.34 -10.72 4.91
N ASN A 147 -6.21 -10.44 3.92
CA ASN A 147 -5.81 -10.41 2.51
C ASN A 147 -4.93 -9.21 2.13
N PHE A 148 -4.91 -8.17 2.97
CA PHE A 148 -4.24 -6.91 2.68
C PHE A 148 -3.12 -6.60 3.67
N THR A 149 -2.95 -7.43 4.69
CA THR A 149 -2.15 -7.07 5.85
C THR A 149 -0.67 -7.41 5.73
N THR A 150 0.16 -6.54 6.30
CA THR A 150 1.58 -6.76 6.53
C THR A 150 1.93 -6.20 7.91
N LEU A 151 3.05 -6.63 8.51
CA LEU A 151 3.49 -6.09 9.80
C LEU A 151 3.67 -4.57 9.76
N ALA A 152 4.26 -4.04 8.68
CA ALA A 152 4.40 -2.60 8.49
C ALA A 152 3.04 -1.90 8.46
N MET A 153 2.03 -2.51 7.83
CA MET A 153 0.69 -1.96 7.79
C MET A 153 0.02 -2.01 9.16
N ALA A 154 0.12 -3.11 9.92
CA ALA A 154 -0.42 -3.19 11.28
C ALA A 154 0.16 -2.11 12.22
N ASN A 155 1.47 -1.89 12.12
CA ASN A 155 2.14 -0.81 12.86
C ASN A 155 1.66 0.57 12.40
N MET A 156 1.56 0.78 11.07
CA MET A 156 1.02 2.02 10.50
C MET A 156 -0.37 2.33 11.05
N LEU A 157 -1.30 1.36 11.02
CA LEU A 157 -2.68 1.53 11.50
C LEU A 157 -2.75 2.00 12.95
N SER A 158 -1.82 1.53 13.79
CA SER A 158 -1.74 1.89 15.21
C SER A 158 -1.35 3.36 15.42
N GLU A 159 -0.62 3.97 14.48
CA GLU A 159 -0.22 5.37 14.55
C GLU A 159 -1.29 6.34 14.00
N LEU A 160 -2.20 5.85 13.17
CA LEU A 160 -3.19 6.67 12.45
C LEU A 160 -4.19 7.39 13.38
N ARG A 161 -4.35 6.91 14.62
CA ARG A 161 -5.14 7.57 15.65
C ARG A 161 -4.71 9.03 15.88
N LYS A 162 -3.40 9.32 15.82
CA LYS A 162 -2.84 10.69 15.96
C LYS A 162 -3.33 11.65 14.87
N TYR A 163 -3.76 11.09 13.73
CA TYR A 163 -4.23 11.82 12.56
C TYR A 163 -5.76 11.79 12.44
N ARG A 164 -6.45 11.40 13.52
CA ARG A 164 -7.91 11.21 13.59
C ARG A 164 -8.43 10.27 12.50
N VAL A 165 -7.67 9.22 12.19
CA VAL A 165 -8.13 8.15 11.33
C VAL A 165 -8.29 6.88 12.17
N GLY A 166 -9.52 6.37 12.22
CA GLY A 166 -9.86 5.14 12.93
C GLY A 166 -10.02 3.98 11.96
N PHE A 167 -9.57 2.80 12.36
CA PHE A 167 -9.72 1.57 11.58
C PHE A 167 -10.65 0.59 12.29
N THR A 168 -11.47 -0.07 11.50
CA THR A 168 -12.27 -1.22 11.91
C THR A 168 -11.98 -2.33 10.92
N VAL A 169 -11.38 -3.41 11.43
CA VAL A 169 -10.96 -4.55 10.62
C VAL A 169 -11.80 -5.76 10.98
N ALA A 170 -12.20 -6.52 9.97
CA ALA A 170 -12.89 -7.80 10.13
C ALA A 170 -12.07 -8.92 9.49
N HIS A 171 -12.09 -10.09 10.12
CA HIS A 171 -11.44 -11.31 9.68
C HIS A 171 -12.15 -12.50 10.33
N GLN A 172 -12.04 -13.68 9.72
CA GLN A 172 -12.79 -14.86 10.15
C GLN A 172 -12.03 -15.68 11.20
N TYR A 173 -10.72 -15.81 11.06
CA TYR A 173 -9.89 -16.61 11.95
C TYR A 173 -8.59 -15.89 12.32
N LEU A 174 -8.17 -15.98 13.59
CA LEU A 174 -6.93 -15.36 14.03
C LEU A 174 -5.69 -16.06 13.47
N TYR A 175 -5.79 -17.33 13.05
CA TYR A 175 -4.68 -18.06 12.44
C TYR A 175 -4.31 -17.51 11.04
N GLN A 176 -5.22 -16.82 10.36
CA GLN A 176 -4.96 -16.25 9.04
C GLN A 176 -4.03 -15.03 9.10
N LEU A 177 -3.88 -14.44 10.29
CA LEU A 177 -2.93 -13.36 10.54
C LEU A 177 -1.59 -13.97 10.95
N GLU A 178 -0.53 -13.48 10.33
CA GLU A 178 0.83 -13.80 10.80
C GLU A 178 0.99 -13.43 12.28
N PRO A 179 1.77 -14.19 13.07
CA PRO A 179 1.86 -14.00 14.51
C PRO A 179 2.14 -12.56 14.95
N ASP A 180 3.09 -11.89 14.29
CA ASP A 180 3.47 -10.52 14.61
C ASP A 180 2.37 -9.52 14.27
N VAL A 181 1.66 -9.73 13.15
CA VAL A 181 0.51 -8.92 12.76
C VAL A 181 -0.62 -9.09 13.78
N ARG A 182 -0.94 -10.33 14.14
CA ARG A 182 -1.98 -10.64 15.14
C ARG A 182 -1.68 -9.95 16.47
N HIS A 183 -0.44 -10.05 16.94
CA HIS A 183 -0.02 -9.38 18.17
C HIS A 183 -0.15 -7.85 18.07
N ALA A 184 0.30 -7.26 16.96
CA ALA A 184 0.20 -5.81 16.75
C ALA A 184 -1.26 -5.33 16.67
N VAL A 185 -2.14 -6.07 15.98
CA VAL A 185 -3.55 -5.70 15.84
C VAL A 185 -4.29 -5.81 17.17
N LEU A 186 -4.17 -6.94 17.87
CA LEU A 186 -4.85 -7.14 19.16
C LEU A 186 -4.34 -6.15 20.21
N GLY A 187 -3.02 -5.96 20.32
CA GLY A 187 -2.42 -5.05 21.31
C GLY A 187 -2.75 -3.57 21.09
N ASN A 188 -3.18 -3.17 19.88
CA ASN A 188 -3.57 -1.79 19.58
C ASN A 188 -5.09 -1.61 19.41
N ALA A 189 -5.87 -2.70 19.45
CA ALA A 189 -7.31 -2.65 19.32
C ALA A 189 -7.94 -2.06 20.59
N GLY A 190 -8.46 -0.82 20.49
CA GLY A 190 -9.20 -0.20 21.58
C GLY A 190 -10.61 -0.78 21.81
N THR A 191 -11.12 -1.57 20.85
CA THR A 191 -12.41 -2.23 20.94
C THR A 191 -12.34 -3.54 20.18
N ILE A 192 -12.72 -4.63 20.84
CA ILE A 192 -12.77 -5.96 20.24
C ILE A 192 -14.23 -6.42 20.26
N ILE A 193 -14.72 -6.85 19.10
CA ILE A 193 -16.04 -7.45 18.93
C ILE A 193 -15.81 -8.88 18.48
N SER A 194 -16.26 -9.84 19.28
CA SER A 194 -16.19 -11.26 18.94
C SER A 194 -17.58 -11.81 18.70
N PHE A 195 -17.73 -12.59 17.63
CA PHE A 195 -18.89 -13.43 17.39
C PHE A 195 -18.55 -14.87 17.83
N ARG A 196 -19.30 -15.85 17.31
CA ARG A 196 -18.98 -17.26 17.49
C ARG A 196 -17.66 -17.58 16.78
N VAL A 197 -16.71 -18.13 17.51
CA VAL A 197 -15.37 -18.47 17.01
C VAL A 197 -15.13 -19.98 16.97
N GLY A 198 -14.13 -20.40 16.19
CA GLY A 198 -13.69 -21.80 16.10
C GLY A 198 -12.98 -22.27 17.38
N SER A 199 -12.49 -23.50 17.43
CA SER A 199 -11.83 -24.04 18.63
C SER A 199 -10.44 -23.47 18.90
N GLU A 200 -9.79 -22.89 17.89
CA GLU A 200 -8.40 -22.44 17.96
C GLU A 200 -8.22 -20.99 18.43
N ASP A 201 -9.23 -20.13 18.19
CA ASP A 201 -9.22 -18.71 18.54
C ASP A 201 -9.51 -18.38 20.03
N PRO A 202 -10.32 -19.17 20.80
CA PRO A 202 -10.70 -18.84 22.17
C PRO A 202 -9.54 -18.56 23.12
N PRO A 203 -8.40 -19.29 23.09
CA PRO A 203 -7.28 -19.00 23.98
C PRO A 203 -6.68 -17.60 23.78
N TYR A 204 -6.76 -17.04 22.56
CA TYR A 204 -6.31 -15.69 22.26
C TYR A 204 -7.33 -14.67 22.76
N LEU A 205 -8.60 -14.82 22.37
CA LEU A 205 -9.66 -13.87 22.73
C LEU A 205 -9.95 -13.82 24.22
N ALA A 206 -9.87 -14.96 24.91
CA ALA A 206 -10.08 -15.03 26.36
C ALA A 206 -9.08 -14.17 27.14
N ARG A 207 -7.88 -13.89 26.60
CA ARG A 207 -6.90 -13.00 27.22
C ARG A 207 -7.24 -11.53 27.03
N GLU A 208 -7.84 -11.18 25.89
CA GLU A 208 -8.19 -9.80 25.54
C GLU A 208 -9.49 -9.32 26.21
N PHE A 209 -10.36 -10.24 26.66
CA PHE A 209 -11.64 -9.93 27.32
C PHE A 209 -11.59 -10.00 28.85
N GLN A 210 -10.41 -10.18 29.45
CA GLN A 210 -10.21 -10.16 30.91
C GLN A 210 -9.94 -8.74 31.40
#